data_AF-A0A2V9ILX1-F1
#
_entry.id   AF-A0A2V9ILX1-F1
#
_cell.length_a   1.000
_cell.length_b   1.000
_cell.length_c   1.000
_cell.angle_alpha   90.00
_cell.angle_beta   90.00
_cell.angle_gamma   90.00
#
_symmetry.space_group_name_H-M   'P 1'
#
loop_
_entity.id
_entity.type
_entity.pdbx_description
1 polymer ?
#
loop_
_entity_poly.entity_id
_entity_poly.type
_entity_poly.pdbx_seq_one_letter_code
_entity_poly.pdbx_strand_id
1 'polypeptide(L)'
;MTGAELDQLCINTIRTLSIDAVQAAKSGHPGTPMALAPLVYTIWNRVMRFDPQDPIWPNRDRFVLSNGHASMLLWSALHLTKTQAVNAEYERLGQPSVTL
;
A
#
# COMPACT_ATOMS: atom_id res chain seq x y z
N MET A 1 -17.61 -11.55 -12.07
CA MET A 1 -16.59 -10.49 -12.17
C MET A 1 -15.50 -10.96 -13.12
N THR A 2 -15.22 -10.21 -14.17
CA THR A 2 -14.05 -10.39 -15.03
C THR A 2 -12.77 -9.97 -14.30
N GLY A 3 -11.59 -10.34 -14.82
CA GLY A 3 -10.32 -9.87 -14.27
C GLY A 3 -10.20 -8.35 -14.27
N ALA A 4 -10.67 -7.68 -15.34
CA ALA A 4 -10.65 -6.22 -15.42
C ALA A 4 -11.57 -5.55 -14.38
N GLU A 5 -12.73 -6.14 -14.08
CA GLU A 5 -13.62 -5.64 -13.03
C GLU A 5 -13.00 -5.79 -11.64
N LEU A 6 -12.28 -6.89 -11.39
CA LEU A 6 -11.55 -7.09 -10.13
C LEU A 6 -10.39 -6.11 -9.97
N ASP A 7 -9.60 -5.91 -11.02
CA ASP A 7 -8.51 -4.95 -11.02
C ASP A 7 -9.05 -3.53 -10.72
N GLN A 8 -10.17 -3.15 -11.35
CA GLN A 8 -10.82 -1.86 -11.10
C GLN A 8 -11.37 -1.74 -9.67
N LEU A 9 -11.92 -2.82 -9.11
CA LEU A 9 -12.35 -2.86 -7.71
C LEU A 9 -11.17 -2.63 -6.77
N CYS A 10 -10.06 -3.37 -6.94
CA CYS A 10 -8.85 -3.21 -6.13
C CYS A 10 -8.31 -1.78 -6.19
N ILE A 11 -8.24 -1.19 -7.38
CA ILE A 11 -7.83 0.21 -7.58
C ILE A 11 -8.75 1.16 -6.81
N ASN A 12 -10.06 0.96 -6.91
CA ASN A 12 -11.02 1.79 -6.19
C ASN A 12 -10.97 1.57 -4.68
N THR A 13 -10.65 0.36 -4.19
CA THR A 13 -10.42 0.09 -2.77
C THR A 13 -9.23 0.88 -2.23
N ILE A 14 -8.12 0.95 -2.98
CA ILE A 14 -6.96 1.79 -2.60
C ILE A 14 -7.39 3.26 -2.52
N ARG A 15 -8.20 3.73 -3.47
CA ARG A 15 -8.74 5.09 -3.46
C ARG A 15 -9.60 5.33 -2.23
N THR A 16 -10.63 4.52 -2.01
CA THR A 16 -11.59 4.73 -0.92
C THR A 16 -10.92 4.67 0.45
N LEU A 17 -10.05 3.67 0.69
CA LEU A 17 -9.25 3.62 1.93
C LEU A 17 -8.42 4.88 2.15
N SER A 18 -7.81 5.40 1.08
CA SER A 18 -7.00 6.61 1.18
C SER A 18 -7.83 7.85 1.52
N ILE A 19 -8.99 8.06 0.87
CA ILE A 19 -9.83 9.23 1.15
C ILE A 19 -10.53 9.12 2.50
N ASP A 20 -10.98 7.93 2.90
CA ASP A 20 -11.70 7.72 4.15
C ASP A 20 -10.77 7.98 5.34
N ALA A 21 -9.52 7.51 5.27
CA ALA A 21 -8.53 7.76 6.31
C ALA A 21 -8.11 9.24 6.39
N VAL A 22 -7.92 9.92 5.25
CA VAL A 22 -7.68 11.38 5.23
C VAL A 22 -8.86 12.12 5.87
N GLN A 23 -10.09 11.73 5.54
CA GLN A 23 -11.29 12.34 6.11
C GLN A 23 -11.43 12.09 7.61
N ALA A 24 -11.20 10.85 8.05
CA ALA A 24 -11.23 10.49 9.47
C ALA A 24 -10.19 11.29 10.27
N ALA A 25 -8.99 11.49 9.72
CA ALA A 25 -7.94 12.31 10.32
C ALA A 25 -8.21 13.82 10.22
N LYS A 26 -9.17 14.26 9.40
CA LYS A 26 -9.40 15.67 9.03
C LYS A 26 -8.12 16.36 8.52
N SER A 27 -7.21 15.58 7.96
CA SER A 27 -5.85 16.00 7.59
C SER A 27 -5.22 15.02 6.61
N GLY A 28 -4.49 15.53 5.63
CA GLY A 28 -3.77 14.73 4.64
C GLY A 28 -4.01 15.17 3.19
N HIS A 29 -3.46 14.41 2.25
CA HIS A 29 -3.47 14.75 0.82
C HIS A 29 -4.18 13.65 0.00
N PRO A 30 -5.49 13.78 -0.30
CA PRO A 30 -6.25 12.73 -0.98
C PRO A 30 -6.01 12.71 -2.50
N GLY A 31 -5.61 13.84 -3.09
CA GLY A 31 -5.50 13.98 -4.55
C GLY A 31 -4.47 13.04 -5.19
N THR A 32 -3.26 12.96 -4.63
CA THR A 32 -2.21 12.06 -5.15
C THR A 32 -2.60 10.57 -5.04
N PRO A 33 -3.12 10.07 -3.90
CA PRO A 33 -3.69 8.72 -3.84
C PRO A 33 -4.76 8.44 -4.90
N MET A 34 -5.65 9.40 -5.21
CA MET A 34 -6.68 9.20 -6.24
C MET A 34 -6.08 8.95 -7.63
N ALA A 35 -5.07 9.75 -7.97
CA ALA A 35 -4.41 9.70 -9.27
C ALA A 35 -3.53 8.45 -9.42
N LEU A 36 -2.76 8.10 -8.38
CA LEU A 36 -1.73 7.06 -8.46
C LEU A 36 -2.17 5.67 -7.98
N ALA A 37 -3.40 5.48 -7.50
CA ALA A 37 -3.91 4.15 -7.15
C ALA A 37 -3.76 3.10 -8.28
N PRO A 38 -4.07 3.38 -9.57
CA PRO A 38 -3.83 2.43 -10.66
C PRO A 38 -2.35 2.06 -10.83
N LEU A 39 -1.46 3.04 -10.67
CA LEU A 39 -0.01 2.83 -10.77
C LEU A 39 0.47 1.93 -9.63
N VAL A 40 0.12 2.25 -8.38
CA VAL A 40 0.53 1.47 -7.21
C VAL A 40 -0.04 0.06 -7.26
N TYR A 41 -1.30 -0.11 -7.64
CA TYR A 41 -1.90 -1.42 -7.89
C TYR A 41 -1.08 -2.23 -8.90
N THR A 42 -0.74 -1.63 -10.04
CA THR A 42 0.02 -2.30 -11.10
C THR A 42 1.41 -2.70 -10.62
N ILE A 43 2.12 -1.78 -9.96
CA ILE A 43 3.44 -2.05 -9.39
C ILE A 43 3.37 -3.23 -8.41
N TRP A 44 2.47 -3.17 -7.42
CA TRP A 44 2.39 -4.20 -6.38
C TRP A 44 1.92 -5.57 -6.91
N ASN A 45 0.93 -5.58 -7.81
CA ASN A 45 0.26 -6.81 -8.22
C ASN A 45 0.90 -7.48 -9.45
N ARG A 46 1.64 -6.72 -10.28
CA ARG A 46 2.10 -7.20 -11.59
C ARG A 46 3.61 -7.08 -11.82
N VAL A 47 4.28 -6.16 -11.13
CA VAL A 47 5.69 -5.83 -11.44
C VAL A 47 6.64 -6.23 -10.32
N MET A 48 6.28 -5.91 -9.08
CA MET A 48 7.17 -6.00 -7.94
C MET A 48 7.34 -7.43 -7.45
N ARG A 49 8.59 -7.87 -7.26
CA ARG A 49 8.92 -9.06 -6.50
C ARG A 49 9.04 -8.72 -5.02
N PHE A 50 7.92 -8.84 -4.31
CA PHE A 50 7.80 -8.53 -2.89
C PHE A 50 6.89 -9.55 -2.20
N ASP A 51 7.35 -10.11 -1.08
CA ASP A 51 6.53 -10.92 -0.18
C ASP A 51 6.13 -10.09 1.05
N PRO A 52 4.85 -9.76 1.23
CA PRO A 52 4.36 -9.05 2.41
C PRO A 52 4.65 -9.77 3.74
N GLN A 53 4.82 -11.10 3.73
CA GLN A 53 5.14 -11.89 4.92
C GLN A 53 6.64 -11.98 5.22
N ASP A 54 7.49 -11.66 4.24
CA ASP A 54 8.93 -11.51 4.40
C ASP A 54 9.44 -10.17 3.83
N PRO A 55 9.01 -9.04 4.43
CA PRO A 55 9.35 -7.70 3.93
C PRO A 55 10.82 -7.35 4.11
N ILE A 56 11.61 -8.20 4.79
CA ILE A 56 13.06 -8.02 4.99
C ILE A 56 13.90 -8.89 4.08
N TRP A 57 13.31 -9.75 3.23
CA TRP A 57 14.10 -10.63 2.37
C TRP A 57 15.12 -9.78 1.58
N PRO A 58 16.38 -10.22 1.43
CA PRO A 58 17.43 -9.36 0.85
C PRO A 58 17.22 -8.97 -0.62
N ASN A 59 16.74 -9.91 -1.44
CA ASN A 59 16.58 -9.77 -2.89
C ASN A 59 15.22 -9.17 -3.33
N ARG A 60 14.57 -8.34 -2.48
CA ARG A 60 13.24 -7.78 -2.82
C ARG A 60 13.42 -6.55 -3.65
N ASP A 61 12.43 -6.33 -4.51
CA ASP A 61 12.27 -5.00 -5.08
C ASP A 61 11.91 -4.04 -3.96
N ARG A 62 12.49 -2.83 -4.02
CA ARG A 62 12.30 -1.80 -2.99
C ARG A 62 11.48 -0.68 -3.58
N PHE A 63 10.32 -0.44 -3.00
CA PHE A 63 9.50 0.71 -3.32
C PHE A 63 9.88 1.90 -2.45
N VAL A 64 10.08 3.07 -3.05
CA VAL A 64 10.27 4.34 -2.33
C VAL A 64 9.25 5.35 -2.84
N LEU A 65 8.34 5.78 -1.96
CA LEU A 65 7.41 6.86 -2.25
C LEU A 65 8.07 8.21 -1.95
N SER A 66 8.75 8.80 -2.94
CA SER A 66 9.48 10.07 -2.74
C SER A 66 8.56 11.23 -2.33
N ASN A 67 7.33 11.26 -2.83
CA ASN A 67 6.29 12.22 -2.47
C ASN A 67 5.55 11.77 -1.21
N GLY A 68 6.27 11.75 -0.09
CA GLY A 68 5.78 11.21 1.19
C GLY A 68 4.49 11.84 1.73
N HIS A 69 4.10 13.02 1.23
CA HIS A 69 2.80 13.64 1.54
C HIS A 69 1.60 12.77 1.10
N ALA A 70 1.81 11.84 0.15
CA ALA A 70 0.84 10.85 -0.30
C ALA A 70 0.90 9.55 0.53
N SER A 71 1.29 9.63 1.81
CA SER A 71 1.48 8.48 2.71
C SER A 71 0.32 7.49 2.72
N MET A 72 -0.92 7.98 2.66
CA MET A 72 -2.12 7.14 2.65
C MET A 72 -2.20 6.17 1.46
N LEU A 73 -1.59 6.52 0.32
CA LEU A 73 -1.47 5.61 -0.82
C LEU A 73 -0.59 4.41 -0.47
N LEU A 74 0.56 4.66 0.17
CA LEU A 74 1.47 3.60 0.62
C LEU A 74 0.83 2.76 1.73
N TRP A 75 0.23 3.41 2.72
CA TRP A 75 -0.42 2.71 3.84
C TRP A 75 -1.58 1.83 3.37
N SER A 76 -2.38 2.28 2.39
CA SER A 76 -3.43 1.47 1.79
C SER A 76 -2.88 0.21 1.13
N ALA A 77 -1.79 0.32 0.37
CA ALA A 77 -1.14 -0.84 -0.26
C ALA A 77 -0.58 -1.83 0.78
N LEU A 78 0.12 -1.33 1.80
CA LEU A 78 0.67 -2.16 2.89
C LEU A 78 -0.43 -2.85 3.71
N HIS A 79 -1.54 -2.16 3.98
CA HIS A 79 -2.70 -2.69 4.69
C HIS A 79 -3.38 -3.81 3.89
N LEU A 80 -3.66 -3.58 2.61
CA LEU A 80 -4.35 -4.54 1.75
C LEU A 80 -3.52 -5.81 1.53
N THR A 81 -2.20 -5.67 1.46
CA THR A 81 -1.27 -6.79 1.31
C THR A 81 -0.90 -7.48 2.62
N LYS A 82 -1.34 -6.95 3.77
CA LYS A 82 -1.01 -7.46 5.11
C LYS A 82 0.51 -7.54 5.34
N THR A 83 1.23 -6.53 4.85
CA THR A 83 2.69 -6.44 5.00
C THR A 83 3.08 -6.46 6.48
N GLN A 84 3.99 -7.36 6.87
CA GLN A 84 4.46 -7.52 8.24
C GLN A 84 5.28 -6.32 8.73
N ALA A 85 5.15 -6.01 10.02
CA ALA A 85 5.97 -5.01 10.69
C ALA A 85 7.38 -5.54 10.96
N VAL A 86 8.35 -4.63 10.89
CA VAL A 86 9.77 -4.90 11.12
C VAL A 86 10.32 -3.83 12.06
N ASN A 87 11.13 -4.21 13.05
CA ASN A 87 11.81 -3.26 13.94
C ASN A 87 13.17 -2.79 13.37
N ALA A 88 13.88 -1.97 14.14
CA ALA A 88 15.18 -1.43 13.74
C ALA A 88 16.27 -2.52 13.66
N GLU A 89 16.08 -3.62 14.38
CA GLU A 89 16.95 -4.79 14.46
C GLU A 89 16.73 -5.78 13.28
N TYR A 90 15.87 -5.43 12.31
CA TYR A 90 15.49 -6.28 11.18
C TYR A 90 14.78 -7.58 11.58
N GLU A 91 13.99 -7.53 12.64
CA GLU A 91 13.15 -8.65 13.10
C GLU A 91 11.70 -8.44 12.68
N ARG A 92 11.04 -9.51 12.24
CA ARG A 92 9.59 -9.49 11.95
C ARG A 92 8.81 -9.59 13.25
N LEU A 93 7.85 -8.68 13.44
CA LEU A 93 7.11 -8.56 14.70
C LEU A 93 5.86 -9.44 14.78
N GLY A 94 5.52 -10.17 13.71
CA GLY A 94 4.33 -11.04 13.68
C GLY A 94 2.99 -10.29 13.66
N GLN A 95 3.02 -8.98 13.37
CA GLN A 95 1.84 -8.13 13.25
C GLN A 95 1.88 -7.31 11.97
N PRO A 96 0.72 -6.87 11.43
CA PRO A 96 0.68 -5.97 10.28
C PRO A 96 1.41 -4.66 10.56
N SER A 97 2.10 -4.12 9.54
CA SER A 97 2.75 -2.81 9.59
C SER A 97 1.74 -1.65 9.58
N VAL A 98 0.53 -1.89 9.08
CA VAL A 98 -0.54 -0.89 8.97
C VAL A 98 -1.89 -1.55 9.32
N THR A 99 -2.63 -0.96 10.27
CA THR A 99 -3.86 -1.52 10.84
C THR A 99 -5.14 -0.75 10.47
N LEU A 100 -5.07 0.15 9.47
CA LEU A 100 -6.16 1.06 9.02
C LEU A 100 -7.59 0.50 9.16
#